data_AF-A0A7K5SRV0-F1
#
_entry.id   AF-A0A7K5SRV0-F1
#
_cell.length_a   1.000
_cell.length_b   1.000
_cell.length_c   1.000
_cell.angle_alpha   90.00
_cell.angle_beta   90.00
_cell.angle_gamma   90.00
#
_symmetry.space_group_name_H-M   'P 1'
#
loop_
_entity.id
_entity.type
_entity.pdbx_description
1 polymer ?
#
loop_
_entity_poly.entity_id
_entity_poly.type
_entity_poly.pdbx_seq_one_letter_code
_entity_poly.pdbx_strand_id
1 'polypeptide(L)'
;SHIRHAWDPHKSVAQNLAEMGLAEDPNKAVPIPKKMLGMEVESDGQQPGKKIVRKPYVVNEMELEASLPEKKSNTLSRDLIDYVRYMIQNHGENYKEMARDEKNYYQDTPKQIKRKINVYKNFYPEEYKNFIASLKPEKMEVQ
;
A
#
# COMPACT_ATOMS: atom_id res chain seq x y z
N SER A 1 6.09 -10.26 17.83
CA SER A 1 6.04 -10.93 19.14
C SER A 1 6.94 -12.17 19.17
N HIS A 2 6.91 -13.01 18.13
CA HIS A 2 7.63 -14.29 17.99
C HIS A 2 9.11 -14.27 18.42
N ILE A 3 9.89 -13.30 17.92
CA ILE A 3 11.32 -13.16 18.26
C ILE A 3 11.54 -12.93 19.76
N ARG A 4 10.69 -12.12 20.41
CA ARG A 4 10.82 -11.83 21.84
C ARG A 4 10.56 -13.06 22.70
N HIS A 5 9.59 -13.90 22.32
CA HIS A 5 9.27 -15.13 23.05
C HIS A 5 10.36 -16.19 22.92
N ALA A 6 11.05 -16.24 21.77
CA ALA A 6 12.12 -17.20 21.53
C ALA A 6 13.49 -16.70 22.01
N TRP A 7 13.59 -15.46 22.53
CA TRP A 7 14.86 -14.83 22.90
C TRP A 7 15.46 -15.42 24.18
N ASP A 8 16.76 -15.71 24.16
CA ASP A 8 17.51 -16.14 25.34
C ASP A 8 18.46 -15.00 25.79
N PRO A 9 18.27 -14.40 26.98
CA PRO A 9 19.11 -13.30 27.45
C PRO A 9 20.55 -13.73 27.75
N HIS A 10 20.83 -15.03 27.89
CA HIS A 10 22.18 -15.55 28.15
C HIS A 10 22.99 -15.78 26.87
N LYS A 11 22.39 -15.63 25.69
CA LYS A 11 23.05 -15.80 24.39
C LYS A 11 23.30 -14.47 23.70
N SER A 12 24.31 -14.44 22.83
CA SER A 12 24.56 -13.28 21.99
C SER A 12 23.42 -13.06 20.99
N VAL A 13 23.29 -11.82 20.51
CA VAL A 13 22.32 -11.45 19.47
C VAL A 13 22.49 -12.32 18.23
N ALA A 14 23.73 -12.48 17.76
CA ALA A 14 24.10 -13.31 16.61
C ALA A 14 23.62 -14.75 16.76
N GLN A 15 23.83 -15.34 17.95
CA GLN A 15 23.46 -16.72 18.23
C GLN A 15 21.93 -16.87 18.33
N ASN A 16 21.24 -15.95 18.98
CA ASN A 16 19.77 -15.96 19.05
C ASN A 16 19.14 -15.89 17.66
N LEU A 17 19.60 -14.96 16.81
CA LEU A 17 19.09 -14.82 15.45
C LEU A 17 19.39 -16.06 14.61
N ALA A 18 20.61 -16.58 14.66
CA ALA A 18 20.98 -17.80 13.94
C ALA A 18 20.17 -19.03 14.39
N GLU A 19 19.90 -19.17 15.68
CA GLU A 19 19.06 -20.26 16.22
C GLU A 19 17.62 -20.18 15.72
N MET A 20 17.10 -18.97 15.53
CA MET A 20 15.76 -18.72 14.96
C MET A 20 15.73 -18.80 13.43
N GLY A 21 16.88 -18.92 12.74
CA GLY A 21 16.94 -18.90 11.27
C GLY A 21 16.92 -17.50 10.68
N LEU A 22 17.21 -16.48 11.48
CA LEU A 22 17.29 -15.08 11.08
C LEU A 22 18.73 -14.66 10.78
N ALA A 23 18.88 -13.73 9.84
CA ALA A 23 20.16 -13.12 9.53
C ALA A 23 20.53 -12.06 10.58
N GLU A 24 21.77 -12.11 11.06
CA GLU A 24 22.36 -11.04 11.88
C GLU A 24 22.67 -9.80 11.05
N ASP A 25 23.25 -10.00 9.87
CA ASP A 25 23.63 -8.93 8.94
C ASP A 25 22.92 -9.14 7.59
N PRO A 26 21.97 -8.26 7.23
CA PRO A 26 21.23 -8.39 5.97
C PRO A 26 22.13 -8.21 4.74
N ASN A 27 23.18 -7.39 4.82
CA ASN A 27 24.08 -7.15 3.68
C ASN A 27 24.93 -8.39 3.36
N LYS A 28 25.22 -9.21 4.38
CA LYS A 28 25.90 -10.50 4.21
C LYS A 28 24.93 -11.60 3.79
N ALA A 29 23.70 -11.58 4.30
CA ALA A 29 22.70 -12.61 4.00
C ALA A 29 22.07 -12.47 2.61
N VAL A 30 21.89 -11.23 2.14
CA VAL A 30 21.34 -10.90 0.83
C VAL A 30 22.32 -9.98 0.11
N PRO A 31 23.40 -10.53 -0.50
CA PRO A 31 24.38 -9.71 -1.18
C PRO A 31 23.74 -9.00 -2.38
N ILE A 32 23.85 -7.67 -2.42
CA ILE A 32 23.40 -6.88 -3.58
C ILE A 32 24.36 -7.16 -4.74
N PRO A 33 23.87 -7.63 -5.91
CA PRO A 33 24.73 -7.90 -7.05
C PRO A 33 25.35 -6.58 -7.56
N LYS A 34 26.66 -6.42 -7.37
CA LYS A 34 27.43 -5.20 -7.72
C LYS A 34 27.53 -4.90 -9.22
N LYS A 35 26.89 -5.71 -10.09
CA LYS A 35 26.80 -5.44 -11.55
C LYS A 35 26.10 -4.12 -11.88
N MET A 36 25.30 -3.55 -10.97
CA MET A 36 24.68 -2.24 -11.16
C MET A 36 25.57 -1.05 -10.73
N LEU A 37 26.76 -1.28 -10.18
CA LEU A 37 27.63 -0.25 -9.59
C LEU A 37 29.07 -0.21 -10.15
N GLY A 38 29.36 -0.92 -11.25
CA GLY A 38 30.63 -0.80 -11.99
C GLY A 38 31.91 -1.17 -11.21
N MET A 39 31.80 -1.84 -10.06
CA MET A 39 32.92 -2.12 -9.17
C MET A 39 33.13 -3.63 -9.03
N GLU A 40 34.14 -4.15 -9.72
CA GLU A 40 34.63 -5.52 -9.54
C GLU A 40 35.49 -5.58 -8.26
N VAL A 41 34.98 -6.27 -7.25
CA VAL A 41 35.78 -6.74 -6.11
C VAL A 41 35.41 -8.18 -5.88
N GLU A 42 36.44 -9.02 -5.77
CA GLU A 42 36.36 -10.46 -5.55
C GLU A 42 35.38 -10.78 -4.41
N SER A 43 34.35 -11.55 -4.76
CA SER A 43 33.39 -12.06 -3.79
C SER A 43 34.09 -13.14 -2.98
N ASP A 44 34.45 -12.86 -1.73
CA ASP A 44 34.72 -13.89 -0.73
C ASP A 44 33.41 -14.67 -0.50
N GLY A 45 33.17 -15.61 -1.40
CA GLY A 45 32.06 -16.55 -1.40
C GLY A 45 32.24 -17.55 -0.29
N GLN A 46 32.13 -17.11 0.96
CA GLN A 46 31.92 -18.01 2.07
C GLN A 46 30.50 -18.56 1.91
N GLN A 47 30.38 -19.74 1.28
CA GLN A 47 29.12 -20.47 1.30
C GLN A 47 28.73 -20.64 2.77
N PRO A 48 27.61 -20.07 3.24
CA PRO A 48 27.20 -20.32 4.60
C PRO A 48 26.87 -21.81 4.67
N GLY A 49 27.76 -22.59 5.30
CA GLY A 49 27.45 -23.98 5.65
C GLY A 49 26.06 -24.01 6.26
N LYS A 50 25.23 -25.00 5.87
CA LYS A 50 23.81 -25.08 6.28
C LYS A 50 23.71 -24.88 7.80
N LYS A 51 23.36 -23.67 8.23
CA LYS A 51 23.20 -23.35 9.65
C LYS A 51 21.97 -24.12 10.12
N ILE A 52 22.17 -25.11 10.97
CA ILE A 52 21.08 -25.90 11.53
C ILE A 52 20.25 -24.97 12.41
N VAL A 53 19.04 -24.65 11.96
CA VAL A 53 18.09 -23.81 12.70
C VAL A 53 17.56 -24.62 13.88
N ARG A 54 17.72 -24.11 15.11
CA ARG A 54 17.29 -24.81 16.34
C ARG A 54 15.84 -24.51 16.71
N LYS A 55 15.34 -23.33 16.34
CA LYS A 55 14.00 -22.82 16.65
C LYS A 55 13.24 -22.47 15.36
N PRO A 56 12.94 -23.47 14.49
CA PRO A 56 12.32 -23.21 13.20
C PRO A 56 10.88 -22.70 13.30
N TYR A 57 10.20 -22.94 14.42
CA TYR A 57 8.84 -22.48 14.66
C TYR A 57 8.70 -20.95 14.55
N VAL A 58 9.74 -20.18 14.91
CA VAL A 58 9.71 -18.71 14.85
C VAL A 58 9.54 -18.21 13.42
N VAL A 59 10.29 -18.78 12.46
CA VAL A 59 10.19 -18.40 11.05
C VAL A 59 8.86 -18.86 10.48
N ASN A 60 8.43 -20.09 10.76
CA ASN A 60 7.17 -20.63 10.27
C ASN A 60 5.96 -19.79 10.74
N GLU A 61 5.94 -19.36 12.01
CA GLU A 61 4.89 -18.49 12.56
C GLU A 61 4.92 -17.12 11.89
N MET A 62 6.10 -16.53 11.70
CA MET A 62 6.24 -15.24 11.01
C MET A 62 5.80 -15.31 9.55
N GLU A 63 6.13 -16.38 8.84
CA GLU A 63 5.69 -16.61 7.45
C GLU A 63 4.17 -16.77 7.38
N LEU A 64 3.58 -17.52 8.33
CA LEU A 64 2.14 -17.69 8.43
C LEU A 64 1.45 -16.34 8.65
N GLU A 65 1.92 -15.54 9.61
CA GLU A 65 1.37 -14.20 9.86
C GLU A 65 1.52 -13.28 8.65
N ALA A 66 2.67 -13.30 7.98
CA ALA A 66 2.92 -12.50 6.79
C ALA A 66 2.06 -12.94 5.58
N SER A 67 1.65 -14.21 5.53
CA SER A 67 0.76 -14.72 4.49
C SER A 67 -0.69 -14.24 4.64
N LEU A 68 -1.07 -13.76 5.83
CA LEU A 68 -2.42 -13.26 6.08
C LEU A 68 -2.65 -11.94 5.34
N PRO A 69 -3.83 -11.72 4.75
CA PRO A 69 -4.14 -10.48 4.05
C PRO A 69 -4.28 -9.32 5.03
N GLU A 70 -3.46 -8.29 4.87
CA GLU A 70 -3.54 -7.07 5.68
C GLU A 70 -4.65 -6.12 5.18
N LYS A 71 -5.41 -5.53 6.10
CA LYS A 71 -6.40 -4.49 5.77
C LYS A 71 -5.67 -3.20 5.44
N LYS A 72 -5.72 -2.78 4.18
CA LYS A 72 -5.21 -1.46 3.76
C LYS A 72 -6.09 -0.37 4.36
N SER A 73 -5.53 0.50 5.19
CA SER A 73 -6.18 1.69 5.77
C SER A 73 -6.14 2.89 4.81
N ASN A 74 -6.29 2.65 3.51
CA ASN A 74 -6.24 3.74 2.55
C ASN A 74 -7.49 4.62 2.74
N THR A 75 -7.29 5.93 2.80
CA THR A 75 -8.36 6.93 2.84
C THR A 75 -8.15 7.96 1.75
N LEU A 76 -9.20 8.73 1.46
CA LEU A 76 -9.13 9.85 0.54
C LEU A 76 -9.08 11.18 1.31
N SER A 77 -8.29 12.14 0.81
CA SER A 77 -8.27 13.50 1.36
C SER A 77 -9.65 14.14 1.22
N ARG A 78 -10.09 14.88 2.24
CA ARG A 78 -11.36 15.60 2.24
C ARG A 78 -11.51 16.54 1.04
N ASP A 79 -10.47 17.29 0.71
CA ASP A 79 -10.46 18.22 -0.42
C ASP A 79 -10.79 17.53 -1.75
N LEU A 80 -10.31 16.29 -1.94
CA LEU A 80 -10.58 15.51 -3.15
C LEU A 80 -12.04 15.04 -3.18
N ILE A 81 -12.61 14.68 -2.02
CA ILE A 81 -14.03 14.31 -1.91
C ILE A 81 -14.90 15.52 -2.25
N ASP A 82 -14.61 16.69 -1.66
CA ASP A 82 -15.36 17.91 -1.87
C ASP A 82 -15.26 18.39 -3.34
N TYR A 83 -14.07 18.31 -3.94
CA TYR A 83 -13.86 18.56 -5.36
C TYR A 83 -14.70 17.63 -6.26
N VAL A 84 -14.66 16.33 -5.99
CA VAL A 84 -15.40 15.33 -6.78
C VAL A 84 -16.92 15.53 -6.63
N ARG A 85 -17.42 15.79 -5.42
CA ARG A 85 -18.84 16.06 -5.17
C ARG A 85 -19.30 17.29 -5.94
N TYR A 86 -18.54 18.39 -5.89
CA TYR A 86 -18.84 19.60 -6.64
C TYR A 86 -18.90 19.34 -8.16
N MET A 87 -17.91 18.64 -8.70
CA MET A 87 -17.85 18.33 -10.13
C MET A 87 -19.04 17.51 -10.59
N ILE A 88 -19.42 16.47 -9.84
CA ILE A 88 -20.57 15.63 -10.16
C ILE A 88 -21.89 16.40 -10.00
N GLN A 89 -22.03 17.25 -8.98
CA GLN A 89 -23.25 18.00 -8.73
C GLN A 89 -23.56 18.99 -9.86
N ASN A 90 -22.55 19.66 -10.42
CA ASN A 90 -22.76 20.68 -11.44
C ASN A 90 -22.72 20.13 -12.87
N HIS A 91 -21.83 19.18 -13.15
CA HIS A 91 -21.55 18.71 -14.52
C HIS A 91 -21.98 17.25 -14.77
N GLY A 92 -22.42 16.52 -13.74
CA GLY A 92 -22.87 15.14 -13.86
C GLY A 92 -21.77 14.20 -14.35
N GLU A 93 -21.93 13.64 -15.56
CA GLU A 93 -20.93 12.78 -16.22
C GLU A 93 -20.16 13.50 -17.35
N ASN A 94 -20.32 14.81 -17.50
CA ASN A 94 -19.68 15.57 -18.57
C ASN A 94 -18.25 16.02 -18.20
N TYR A 95 -17.28 15.11 -18.36
CA TYR A 95 -15.88 15.38 -18.01
C TYR A 95 -15.22 16.49 -18.83
N LYS A 96 -15.75 16.82 -20.02
CA LYS A 96 -15.23 17.92 -20.84
C LYS A 96 -15.58 19.28 -20.24
N GLU A 97 -16.78 19.41 -19.67
CA GLU A 97 -17.22 20.62 -18.97
C GLU A 97 -16.54 20.76 -17.62
N MET A 98 -16.39 19.66 -16.87
CA MET A 98 -15.59 19.65 -15.63
C MET A 98 -14.16 20.15 -15.82
N ALA A 99 -13.55 19.88 -16.98
CA ALA A 99 -12.20 20.35 -17.26
C ALA A 99 -12.13 21.86 -17.51
N ARG A 100 -13.23 22.47 -17.94
CA ARG A 100 -13.35 23.92 -18.21
C ARG A 100 -13.86 24.70 -17.00
N ASP A 101 -14.28 24.02 -15.95
CA ASP A 101 -14.83 24.61 -14.74
C ASP A 101 -13.76 25.38 -13.94
N GLU A 102 -14.17 26.49 -13.31
CA GLU A 102 -13.28 27.37 -12.55
C GLU A 102 -12.66 26.68 -11.32
N LYS A 103 -13.36 25.70 -10.74
CA LYS A 103 -12.90 24.92 -9.59
C LYS A 103 -11.81 23.92 -9.99
N ASN A 104 -11.61 23.66 -11.28
CA ASN A 104 -10.48 22.89 -11.80
C ASN A 104 -9.18 23.72 -11.81
N TYR A 105 -8.75 24.17 -10.63
CA TYR A 105 -7.59 25.05 -10.46
C TYR A 105 -6.29 24.48 -11.04
N TYR A 106 -6.09 23.17 -10.91
CA TYR A 106 -4.91 22.46 -11.40
C TYR A 106 -5.01 22.05 -12.88
N GLN A 107 -6.07 22.48 -13.57
CA GLN A 107 -6.27 22.24 -14.99
C GLN A 107 -6.21 20.74 -15.33
N ASP A 108 -6.84 19.91 -14.49
CA ASP A 108 -6.93 18.48 -14.75
C ASP A 108 -7.60 18.23 -16.11
N THR A 109 -7.01 17.32 -16.88
CA THR A 109 -7.63 16.82 -18.11
C THR A 109 -8.90 16.03 -17.79
N PRO A 110 -9.85 15.93 -18.72
CA PRO A 110 -11.07 15.12 -18.53
C PRO A 110 -10.78 13.68 -18.05
N LYS A 111 -9.67 13.09 -18.51
CA LYS A 111 -9.24 11.74 -18.10
C LYS A 111 -8.76 11.69 -16.65
N GLN A 112 -8.06 12.72 -16.19
CA GLN A 112 -7.63 12.83 -14.79
C GLN A 112 -8.83 13.04 -13.86
N ILE A 113 -9.79 13.89 -14.24
CA ILE A 113 -11.02 14.11 -13.47
C ILE A 113 -11.83 12.81 -13.37
N LYS A 114 -12.00 12.09 -14.48
CA LYS A 114 -12.63 10.76 -14.48
C LYS A 114 -11.92 9.79 -13.54
N ARG A 115 -10.58 9.80 -13.52
CA ARG A 115 -9.80 8.96 -12.61
C ARG A 115 -10.03 9.34 -11.14
N LYS A 116 -10.08 10.63 -10.82
CA LYS A 116 -10.39 11.13 -9.46
C LYS A 116 -11.78 10.69 -8.99
N ILE A 117 -12.78 10.79 -9.85
CA ILE A 117 -14.14 10.31 -9.57
C ILE A 117 -14.17 8.80 -9.35
N ASN A 118 -13.45 8.03 -10.19
CA ASN A 118 -13.37 6.57 -10.03
C ASN A 118 -12.66 6.17 -8.73
N VAL A 119 -11.64 6.92 -8.31
CA VAL A 119 -11.00 6.70 -7.01
C VAL A 119 -12.02 6.91 -5.90
N TYR A 120 -12.76 8.02 -5.90
CA TYR A 120 -13.82 8.24 -4.89
C TYR A 120 -14.86 7.10 -4.87
N LYS A 121 -15.34 6.66 -6.04
CA LYS A 121 -16.30 5.56 -6.17
C LYS A 121 -15.78 4.23 -5.62
N ASN A 122 -14.50 3.93 -5.82
CA ASN A 122 -13.88 2.69 -5.35
C ASN A 122 -13.64 2.70 -3.84
N PHE A 123 -13.32 3.86 -3.27
CA PHE A 123 -13.07 4.00 -1.84
C PHE A 123 -14.36 4.04 -1.01
N TYR A 124 -15.37 4.77 -1.48
CA TYR A 124 -16.62 4.98 -0.75
C TYR A 124 -17.84 4.67 -1.64
N PRO A 125 -18.07 3.38 -1.99
CA PRO A 125 -19.15 3.00 -2.90
C PRO A 125 -20.53 3.31 -2.32
N GLU A 126 -20.74 3.12 -1.02
CA GLU A 126 -22.02 3.40 -0.36
C GLU A 126 -22.29 4.91 -0.24
N GLU A 127 -21.30 5.71 0.14
CA GLU A 127 -21.44 7.17 0.15
C GLU A 127 -21.72 7.72 -1.26
N TYR A 128 -21.03 7.19 -2.28
CA TYR A 128 -21.27 7.56 -3.66
C TYR A 128 -22.71 7.24 -4.09
N LYS A 129 -23.22 6.04 -3.78
CA LYS A 129 -24.61 5.66 -4.10
C LYS A 129 -25.61 6.62 -3.44
N ASN A 130 -25.43 6.91 -2.16
CA ASN A 130 -26.29 7.83 -1.41
C ASN A 130 -26.26 9.24 -2.00
N PHE A 131 -25.08 9.73 -2.36
CA PHE A 131 -24.89 11.03 -3.00
C PHE A 131 -25.55 11.11 -4.39
N ILE A 132 -25.40 10.08 -5.22
CA ILE A 132 -26.09 10.04 -6.51
C ILE A 132 -27.60 9.93 -6.34
N ALA A 133 -28.07 9.20 -5.32
CA ALA A 133 -29.50 9.11 -5.00
C ALA A 133 -30.06 10.48 -4.57
N SER A 134 -29.32 11.26 -3.77
CA SER A 134 -29.73 12.61 -3.38
C SER A 134 -29.72 13.62 -4.53
N LEU A 135 -28.91 13.37 -5.57
CA LEU A 135 -28.82 14.23 -6.76
C LEU A 135 -29.94 13.97 -7.78
N LYS A 136 -30.59 12.80 -7.75
CA LYS A 136 -31.78 12.57 -8.59
C LYS A 136 -32.91 13.39 -7.96
N PRO A 137 -33.35 14.51 -8.56
CA PRO A 137 -34.55 15.16 -8.06
C PRO A 137 -35.70 14.14 -8.15
N GLU A 138 -36.51 14.05 -7.09
CA GLU A 138 -37.89 13.62 -7.27
C GLU A 138 -38.43 14.43 -8.46
N LYS A 139 -38.92 13.73 -9.48
CA LYS A 139 -39.59 14.36 -10.61
C LYS A 139 -40.72 15.22 -10.04
N MET A 140 -40.46 16.51 -9.81
CA MET A 140 -41.52 17.49 -9.59
C MET A 140 -42.18 17.65 -10.96
N GLU A 141 -43.20 16.82 -11.17
CA GLU A 141 -44.27 17.09 -12.12
C GLU A 141 -44.86 18.45 -11.75
N VAL A 142 -44.45 19.49 -12.46
CA VAL A 142 -45.21 20.73 -12.51
C VAL A 142 -46.16 20.56 -13.69
N GLN A 143 -47.40 20.19 -13.39
CA GLN A 143 -48.56 20.38 -14.26
C GLN A 143 -49.11 21.79 -14.07
#